data_AF-K9TCF3-F1
#
_entry.id   AF-K9TCF3-F1
#
_cell.length_a   1.000
_cell.length_b   1.000
_cell.length_c   1.000
_cell.angle_alpha   90.00
_cell.angle_beta   90.00
_cell.angle_gamma   90.00
#
_symmetry.space_group_name_H-M   'P 1'
#
loop_
_entity.id
_entity.type
_entity.pdbx_description
1 polymer ?
#
loop_
_entity_poly.entity_id
_entity_poly.type
_entity_poly.pdbx_seq_one_letter_code
_entity_poly.pdbx_strand_id
1 'polypeptide(L)'
;MAFSLGKRLKATRESLGLTQEQVIEQLEIRYGVSLSQQAMSSIENGKRKVDAERELPALAAVYGQAIDSFYDSWGLPEGGKSQKRAFAAPAARSPQDVRAIATVDLEALTKRDMLELAAELIYNVLEEP
;
A
#
# COMPACT_ATOMS: atom_id res chain seq x y z
N MET A 1 -22.22 -3.90 17.10
CA MET A 1 -22.65 -3.89 15.69
C MET A 1 -21.45 -4.22 14.81
N ALA A 2 -21.54 -5.22 13.93
CA ALA A 2 -20.47 -5.49 12.97
C ALA A 2 -20.44 -4.36 11.93
N PHE A 3 -19.30 -3.70 11.76
CA PHE A 3 -19.14 -2.68 10.72
C PHE A 3 -19.07 -3.36 9.35
N SER A 4 -19.83 -2.84 8.39
CA SER A 4 -19.71 -3.24 6.99
C SER A 4 -18.34 -2.86 6.43
N LEU A 5 -17.88 -3.58 5.42
CA LEU A 5 -16.59 -3.34 4.75
C LEU A 5 -16.43 -1.86 4.33
N GLY A 6 -17.45 -1.28 3.70
CA GLY A 6 -17.46 0.13 3.31
C GLY A 6 -17.22 1.08 4.49
N LYS A 7 -17.88 0.84 5.62
CA LYS A 7 -17.68 1.67 6.83
C LYS A 7 -16.27 1.54 7.40
N ARG A 8 -15.65 0.37 7.28
CA ARG A 8 -14.26 0.15 7.72
C ARG A 8 -13.26 0.85 6.80
N LEU A 9 -13.48 0.80 5.48
CA LEU A 9 -12.68 1.55 4.51
C LEU A 9 -12.78 3.07 4.80
N LYS A 10 -13.99 3.57 5.06
CA LYS A 10 -14.23 4.96 5.45
C LYS A 10 -13.47 5.32 6.73
N ALA A 11 -13.61 4.53 7.78
CA ALA A 11 -12.93 4.76 9.05
C ALA A 11 -11.40 4.73 8.90
N THR A 12 -10.89 3.82 8.07
CA THR A 12 -9.45 3.74 7.76
C THR A 12 -8.98 5.01 7.07
N ARG A 13 -9.67 5.45 6.00
CA ARG A 13 -9.38 6.70 5.30
C ARG A 13 -9.36 7.89 6.26
N GLU A 14 -10.37 8.01 7.12
CA GLU A 14 -10.50 9.09 8.09
C GLU A 14 -9.39 9.05 9.15
N SER A 15 -9.01 7.86 9.63
CA SER A 15 -7.90 7.68 10.58
C SER A 15 -6.54 8.09 10.00
N LEU A 16 -6.39 7.99 8.67
CA LEU A 16 -5.20 8.43 7.93
C LEU A 16 -5.25 9.92 7.56
N GLY A 17 -6.34 10.62 7.86
CA GLY A 17 -6.51 12.04 7.52
C GLY A 17 -6.67 12.31 6.03
N LEU A 18 -7.05 11.29 5.24
CA LEU A 18 -7.16 11.41 3.78
C LEU A 18 -8.57 11.84 3.35
N THR A 19 -8.64 12.69 2.32
CA THR A 19 -9.90 12.99 1.63
C THR A 19 -10.25 11.89 0.63
N GLN A 20 -11.52 11.79 0.23
CA GLN A 20 -11.92 10.84 -0.83
C GLN A 20 -11.22 11.14 -2.15
N GLU A 21 -11.05 12.42 -2.48
CA GLU A 21 -10.36 12.87 -3.70
C GLU A 21 -8.90 12.43 -3.72
N GLN A 22 -8.18 12.58 -2.61
CA GLN A 22 -6.78 12.15 -2.51
C GLN A 22 -6.63 10.63 -2.69
N VAL A 23 -7.57 9.84 -2.16
CA VAL A 23 -7.56 8.38 -2.36
C VAL A 23 -7.82 8.04 -3.82
N ILE A 24 -8.82 8.67 -4.44
CA ILE A 24 -9.17 8.46 -5.85
C ILE A 24 -7.99 8.78 -6.76
N GLU A 25 -7.34 9.92 -6.54
CA GLU A 25 -6.16 10.34 -7.31
C GLU A 25 -5.03 9.30 -7.18
N GLN A 26 -4.75 8.81 -5.97
CA GLN A 26 -3.73 7.78 -5.76
C GLN A 26 -4.09 6.44 -6.41
N LEU A 27 -5.37 6.06 -6.41
CA LEU A 27 -5.84 4.84 -7.06
C LEU A 27 -5.66 4.90 -8.58
N GLU A 28 -5.96 6.05 -9.17
CA GLU A 28 -5.80 6.26 -10.60
C GLU A 28 -4.32 6.29 -11.01
N ILE A 29 -3.51 7.11 -10.34
CA ILE A 29 -2.09 7.30 -10.67
C ILE A 29 -1.27 6.02 -10.46
N ARG A 30 -1.49 5.28 -9.37
CA ARG A 30 -0.60 4.18 -8.97
C ARG A 30 -1.09 2.80 -9.39
N TYR A 31 -2.40 2.63 -9.53
CA TYR A 31 -3.02 1.32 -9.73
C TYR A 31 -3.92 1.27 -10.97
N GLY A 32 -4.11 2.37 -11.70
CA GLY A 32 -4.98 2.43 -12.87
C GLY A 32 -6.45 2.11 -12.53
N VAL A 33 -6.87 2.42 -11.30
CA VAL A 33 -8.23 2.22 -10.82
C VAL A 33 -8.92 3.59 -10.78
N SER A 34 -9.69 3.90 -11.81
CA SER A 34 -10.49 5.13 -11.86
C SER A 34 -11.82 4.93 -11.12
N LEU A 35 -12.06 5.74 -10.09
CA LEU A 35 -13.30 5.79 -9.32
C LEU A 35 -13.83 7.21 -9.27
N SER A 36 -15.14 7.40 -9.48
CA SER A 36 -15.75 8.70 -9.21
C SER A 36 -15.89 8.94 -7.71
N GLN A 37 -15.95 10.21 -7.30
CA GLN A 37 -16.23 10.59 -5.91
C GLN A 37 -17.54 10.00 -5.40
N GLN A 38 -18.57 9.96 -6.26
CA GLN A 38 -19.85 9.31 -5.95
C GLN A 38 -19.71 7.79 -5.77
N ALA A 39 -18.88 7.12 -6.57
CA ALA A 39 -18.62 5.69 -6.43
C ALA A 39 -17.88 5.39 -5.11
N MET A 40 -16.84 6.17 -4.78
CA MET A 40 -16.13 6.07 -3.50
C MET A 40 -17.07 6.26 -2.31
N SER A 41 -17.87 7.33 -2.33
CA SER A 41 -18.88 7.58 -1.30
C SER A 41 -19.91 6.45 -1.21
N SER A 42 -20.32 5.88 -2.34
CA SER A 42 -21.28 4.77 -2.36
C SER A 42 -20.67 3.49 -1.78
N ILE A 43 -19.39 3.22 -2.02
CA ILE A 43 -18.65 2.12 -1.39
C ILE A 43 -18.59 2.34 0.13
N GLU A 44 -18.14 3.51 0.56
CA GLU A 44 -17.95 3.85 1.98
C GLU A 44 -19.24 3.76 2.80
N ASN A 45 -20.36 4.13 2.19
CA ASN A 45 -21.68 4.04 2.82
C ASN A 45 -22.33 2.65 2.67
N GLY A 46 -21.65 1.69 2.02
CA GLY A 46 -22.15 0.33 1.79
C GLY A 46 -23.31 0.24 0.78
N LYS A 47 -23.53 1.29 -0.02
CA LYS A 47 -24.54 1.32 -1.09
C LYS A 47 -24.05 0.57 -2.34
N ARG A 48 -22.74 0.55 -2.56
CA ARG A 48 -22.07 -0.17 -3.65
C ARG A 48 -21.09 -1.19 -3.06
N LYS A 49 -21.02 -2.38 -3.64
CA LYS A 49 -19.99 -3.36 -3.31
C LYS A 49 -18.67 -2.97 -3.98
N VAL A 50 -17.57 -3.11 -3.25
CA VAL A 50 -16.22 -2.93 -3.80
C VAL A 50 -15.85 -4.14 -4.66
N ASP A 51 -15.19 -3.90 -5.78
CA ASP A 51 -14.61 -4.97 -6.61
C ASP A 51 -13.45 -5.63 -5.84
N ALA A 52 -13.57 -6.93 -5.58
CA ALA A 52 -12.61 -7.67 -4.77
C ALA A 52 -11.27 -7.91 -5.48
N GLU A 53 -11.24 -7.89 -6.81
CA GLU A 53 -10.05 -8.22 -7.61
C GLU A 53 -9.25 -6.97 -7.96
N ARG A 54 -9.92 -5.84 -8.21
CA ARG A 54 -9.27 -4.60 -8.65
C ARG A 54 -9.29 -3.49 -7.62
N GLU A 55 -10.46 -3.16 -7.08
CA GLU A 55 -10.63 -1.98 -6.22
C GLU A 55 -10.12 -2.23 -4.81
N LEU A 56 -10.44 -3.39 -4.23
CA LEU A 56 -10.09 -3.71 -2.84
C LEU A 56 -8.58 -3.86 -2.62
N PRO A 57 -7.80 -4.56 -3.47
CA PRO A 57 -6.36 -4.64 -3.31
C PRO A 57 -5.69 -3.28 -3.49
N ALA A 58 -6.18 -2.46 -4.43
CA ALA A 58 -5.65 -1.12 -4.64
C ALA A 58 -5.93 -0.20 -3.45
N LEU A 59 -7.14 -0.25 -2.88
CA LEU A 59 -7.50 0.49 -1.66
C LEU A 59 -6.64 0.06 -0.46
N ALA A 60 -6.44 -1.25 -0.28
CA ALA A 60 -5.57 -1.79 0.75
C ALA A 60 -4.14 -1.25 0.63
N ALA A 61 -3.61 -1.22 -0.60
CA ALA A 61 -2.28 -0.72 -0.89
C ALA A 61 -2.16 0.82 -0.71
N VAL A 62 -3.20 1.60 -1.04
CA VAL A 62 -3.25 3.05 -0.76
C VAL A 62 -3.29 3.32 0.75
N TYR A 63 -4.04 2.52 1.50
CA TYR A 63 -4.12 2.64 2.96
C TYR A 63 -2.94 2.02 3.71
N GLY A 64 -2.04 1.32 3.01
CA GLY A 64 -0.92 0.61 3.64
C GLY A 64 -1.36 -0.50 4.59
N GLN A 65 -2.53 -1.11 4.35
CA GLN A 65 -3.09 -2.18 5.17
C GLN A 65 -3.24 -3.47 4.36
N ALA A 66 -3.22 -4.62 5.05
CA ALA A 66 -3.55 -5.91 4.43
C ALA A 66 -5.05 -5.99 4.16
N ILE A 67 -5.48 -6.68 3.10
CA ILE A 67 -6.90 -6.84 2.77
C ILE A 67 -7.67 -7.47 3.95
N ASP A 68 -7.05 -8.42 4.64
CA ASP A 68 -7.65 -9.15 5.77
C ASP A 68 -8.00 -8.23 6.95
N SER A 69 -7.29 -7.10 7.14
CA SER A 69 -7.57 -6.17 8.23
C SER A 69 -8.96 -5.53 8.12
N PHE A 70 -9.52 -5.48 6.91
CA PHE A 70 -10.86 -4.94 6.69
C PHE A 70 -11.98 -5.95 6.98
N TYR A 71 -11.65 -7.24 7.10
CA TYR A 71 -12.62 -8.30 7.42
C TYR A 71 -12.55 -8.71 8.89
N ASP A 72 -11.38 -8.57 9.51
CA ASP A 72 -11.19 -8.97 10.89
C ASP A 72 -12.11 -8.19 11.82
N SER A 73 -13.02 -8.88 12.51
CA SER A 73 -13.95 -8.28 13.47
C SER A 73 -13.28 -7.78 14.75
N TRP A 74 -11.96 -7.88 14.86
CA TRP A 74 -11.22 -7.28 15.96
C TRP A 74 -11.22 -5.75 15.81
N GLY A 75 -11.53 -5.08 16.92
CA GLY A 75 -11.85 -3.66 16.98
C GLY A 75 -10.88 -2.76 16.22
N LEU A 76 -11.42 -1.62 15.76
CA LEU A 76 -10.67 -0.48 15.26
C LEU A 76 -9.33 -0.37 16.00
N PRO A 77 -8.19 -0.20 15.31
CA PRO A 77 -6.93 0.02 15.99
C PRO A 77 -7.05 1.33 16.77
N GLU A 78 -7.34 1.20 18.07
CA GLU A 78 -7.14 2.24 19.06
C GLU A 78 -5.70 2.75 18.87
N GLY A 79 -5.57 4.07 18.76
CA GLY A 79 -4.34 4.72 18.35
C GLY A 79 -3.08 4.16 19.01
N GLY A 80 -2.07 3.89 18.17
CA GLY A 80 -0.69 3.72 18.59
C GLY A 80 -0.37 2.38 19.23
N LYS A 81 0.17 1.45 18.42
CA LYS A 81 1.52 0.88 18.61
C LYS A 81 1.87 -0.06 17.46
N SER A 82 2.87 0.37 16.68
CA SER A 82 3.88 -0.46 16.03
C SER A 82 3.46 -1.76 15.32
N GLN A 83 3.17 -1.66 14.03
CA GLN A 83 3.82 -2.53 13.05
C GLN A 83 4.26 -1.67 11.86
N LYS A 84 5.55 -1.31 11.87
CA LYS A 84 6.23 -0.75 10.71
C LYS A 84 6.30 -1.86 9.65
N ARG A 85 5.36 -1.86 8.69
CA ARG A 85 5.63 -2.42 7.36
C ARG A 85 5.56 -1.26 6.39
N ALA A 86 6.75 -0.80 6.02
CA ALA A 86 6.95 0.30 5.10
C ALA A 86 6.46 -0.13 3.70
N PHE A 87 5.22 0.25 3.36
CA PHE A 87 4.85 0.43 1.96
C PHE A 87 5.25 1.84 1.56
N ALA A 88 6.51 1.99 1.18
CA ALA A 88 7.04 3.23 0.63
C ALA A 88 6.44 3.42 -0.77
N ALA A 89 5.54 4.40 -0.89
CA ALA A 89 5.27 5.05 -2.15
C ALA A 89 6.51 5.85 -2.62
N PRO A 90 6.77 5.98 -3.94
CA PRO A 90 7.98 6.59 -4.43
C PRO A 90 7.89 8.11 -4.29
N ALA A 91 8.46 8.65 -3.22
CA ALA A 91 8.71 10.08 -3.09
C ALA A 91 10.09 10.42 -3.65
N ALA A 92 10.12 11.46 -4.48
CA ALA A 92 11.26 12.03 -5.17
C ALA A 92 12.52 12.17 -4.28
N ARG A 93 13.66 11.74 -4.83
CA ARG A 93 14.99 11.87 -4.20
C ARG A 93 15.49 13.31 -4.34
N SER A 94 15.79 13.96 -3.22
CA SER A 94 16.76 15.05 -3.16
C SER A 94 18.14 14.44 -2.81
N PRO A 95 19.25 14.85 -3.43
CA PRO A 95 20.47 14.05 -3.43
C PRO A 95 21.52 14.60 -2.47
N GLN A 96 21.53 14.26 -1.18
CA GLN A 96 22.68 14.58 -0.32
C GLN A 96 22.93 13.49 0.75
N ASP A 97 24.14 12.96 0.67
CA ASP A 97 24.98 12.43 1.76
C ASP A 97 25.01 10.93 2.15
N VAL A 98 26.03 10.29 1.54
CA VAL A 98 27.15 9.54 2.15
C VAL A 98 26.88 8.18 2.85
N ARG A 99 27.34 7.14 2.15
CA ARG A 99 27.98 5.89 2.63
C ARG A 99 27.51 5.34 3.99
N ALA A 100 26.56 4.42 3.94
CA ALA A 100 26.43 3.37 4.94
C ALA A 100 26.52 2.01 4.23
N ILE A 101 27.53 1.23 4.58
CA ILE A 101 27.69 -0.16 4.13
C ILE A 101 26.51 -0.94 4.72
N ALA A 102 25.53 -1.27 3.88
CA ALA A 102 24.38 -2.07 4.27
C ALA A 102 24.79 -3.54 4.22
N THR A 103 24.89 -4.18 5.39
CA THR A 103 24.89 -5.63 5.50
C THR A 103 23.53 -6.13 5.03
N VAL A 104 23.48 -6.78 3.86
CA VAL A 104 22.24 -7.35 3.31
C VAL A 104 21.93 -8.64 4.06
N ASP A 105 20.79 -8.66 4.74
CA ASP A 105 20.27 -9.83 5.43
C ASP A 105 19.56 -10.74 4.40
N LEU A 106 20.26 -11.80 3.98
CA LEU A 106 19.83 -12.71 2.91
C LEU A 106 18.55 -13.48 3.24
N GLU A 107 18.21 -13.65 4.52
CA GLU A 107 17.03 -14.42 4.96
C GLU A 107 15.73 -13.63 4.86
N ALA A 108 15.81 -12.29 4.76
CA ALA A 108 14.66 -11.41 4.65
C ALA A 108 14.24 -11.10 3.20
N LEU A 109 15.00 -11.59 2.20
CA LEU A 109 14.71 -11.32 0.80
C LEU A 109 13.55 -12.18 0.29
N THR A 110 12.55 -11.51 -0.28
CA THR A 110 11.51 -12.21 -1.02
C THR A 110 12.07 -12.73 -2.34
N LYS A 111 11.45 -13.76 -2.95
CA LYS A 111 11.93 -14.35 -4.22
C LYS A 111 12.08 -13.33 -5.35
N ARG A 112 11.36 -12.21 -5.27
CA ARG A 112 11.42 -11.10 -6.22
C ARG A 112 12.69 -10.27 -6.04
N ASP A 113 13.07 -9.99 -4.79
CA ASP A 113 14.28 -9.25 -4.45
C ASP A 113 15.54 -10.04 -4.84
N MET A 114 15.50 -11.38 -4.71
CA MET A 114 16.60 -12.24 -5.16
C MET A 114 16.79 -12.23 -6.68
N LEU A 115 15.71 -12.09 -7.46
CA LEU A 115 15.75 -12.04 -8.92
C LEU A 115 16.33 -10.70 -9.42
N GLU A 116 16.01 -9.60 -8.75
CA GLU A 116 16.56 -8.28 -9.06
C GLU A 116 18.06 -8.21 -8.72
N LEU A 117 18.49 -8.73 -7.56
CA LEU A 117 19.91 -8.85 -7.22
C LEU A 117 20.68 -9.77 -8.16
N ALA A 118 20.09 -10.90 -8.56
CA ALA A 118 20.73 -11.81 -9.50
C ALA A 118 20.95 -11.15 -10.87
N ALA A 119 19.99 -10.35 -11.34
CA ALA A 119 20.12 -9.60 -12.58
C ALA A 119 21.22 -8.53 -12.50
N GLU A 120 21.30 -7.78 -11.39
CA GLU A 120 22.37 -6.79 -11.19
C GLU A 120 23.76 -7.42 -11.08
N LEU A 121 23.89 -8.56 -10.41
CA LEU A 121 25.18 -9.28 -10.30
C LEU A 121 25.66 -9.81 -11.65
N ILE A 122 24.75 -10.36 -12.47
CA ILE A 122 25.08 -10.82 -13.83
C ILE A 122 25.53 -9.65 -14.70
N TYR A 123 24.85 -8.50 -14.60
CA TYR A 123 25.19 -7.32 -15.38
C TYR A 123 26.59 -6.78 -15.03
N ASN A 124 26.93 -6.73 -13.74
CA ASN A 124 28.27 -6.29 -13.29
C ASN A 124 29.39 -7.26 -13.69
N VAL A 125 29.14 -8.57 -13.78
CA VAL A 125 30.13 -9.56 -14.26
C VAL A 125 30.37 -9.45 -15.77
N LEU A 126 29.42 -8.90 -16.53
CA LEU A 126 29.54 -8.71 -17.98
C LEU A 126 30.15 -7.36 -18.37
N GLU A 127 30.27 -6.41 -17.43
CA GLU A 127 30.85 -5.08 -17.65
C GLU A 127 32.28 -4.90 -17.10
N GLU A 128 32.98 -5.97 -16.71
CA GLU A 128 34.44 -5.92 -16.54
C GLU A 128 35.15 -6.22 -17.89
N PRO A 129 35.95 -5.29 -18.46
CA PRO A 129 36.80 -5.55 -19.62
C PRO A 129 38.06 -6.37 -19.29
#